data_AF-A0A8T5MM98-F1
#
_entry.id   AF-A0A8T5MM98-F1
#
_cell.length_a   1.000
_cell.length_b   1.000
_cell.length_c   1.000
_cell.angle_alpha   90.00
_cell.angle_beta   90.00
_cell.angle_gamma   90.00
#
_symmetry.space_group_name_H-M   'P 1'
#
loop_
_entity.id
_entity.type
_entity.pdbx_description
1 polymer ?
#
loop_
_entity_poly.entity_id
_entity_poly.type
_entity_poly.pdbx_seq_one_letter_code
_entity_poly.pdbx_strand_id
1 'polypeptide(L)'
;MGCNENMEPLKQCIEEPGDCQRDIDKRDYFDKLKNDKQKCPKCNTIFDFNNEFKCTSCDFDLDRYYLPDKLLSRCRALHAEERALMDAKYNVKDCTLYTTASPCPTCGVKIGNSGISKVVYGEAYTDTTALENLTSKGIKSSMFEGVRARAYFRIFSKWREHKEEEMKE
;
A
#
# COMPACT_ATOMS: atom_id res chain seq x y z
N MET A 1 -16.74 13.66 7.74
CA MET A 1 -15.39 13.13 7.53
C MET A 1 -15.32 11.68 7.92
N GLY A 2 -15.85 10.82 7.05
CA GLY A 2 -15.40 9.44 6.95
C GLY A 2 -13.90 9.37 6.69
N CYS A 3 -13.27 8.30 7.13
CA CYS A 3 -11.81 8.23 7.18
C CYS A 3 -11.12 8.11 5.80
N ASN A 4 -11.89 8.06 4.71
CA ASN A 4 -11.42 7.99 3.32
C ASN A 4 -11.95 9.17 2.48
N GLU A 5 -12.47 10.22 3.12
CA GLU A 5 -12.94 11.41 2.42
C GLU A 5 -11.76 12.33 2.08
N ASN A 6 -11.84 13.02 0.94
CA ASN A 6 -10.91 14.08 0.62
C ASN A 6 -11.09 15.26 1.59
N MET A 7 -10.00 15.97 1.87
CA MET A 7 -10.08 17.19 2.68
C MET A 7 -10.61 18.34 1.83
N GLU A 8 -11.49 19.17 2.40
CA GLU A 8 -11.91 20.42 1.80
C GLU A 8 -10.68 21.25 1.37
N PRO A 9 -10.62 21.80 0.14
CA PRO A 9 -11.72 21.94 -0.83
C PRO A 9 -11.82 20.83 -1.90
N LEU A 10 -11.08 19.73 -1.76
CA LEU A 10 -11.09 18.64 -2.75
C LEU A 10 -12.38 17.82 -2.64
N LYS A 11 -13.12 17.72 -3.75
CA LYS A 11 -14.31 16.86 -3.84
C LYS A 11 -13.94 15.38 -3.84
N GLN A 12 -14.86 14.52 -3.43
CA GLN A 12 -14.65 13.08 -3.47
C GLN A 12 -14.73 12.54 -4.90
N CYS A 13 -13.99 11.47 -5.20
CA CYS A 13 -13.98 10.84 -6.53
C CYS A 13 -15.36 10.32 -6.97
N ILE A 14 -16.29 10.09 -6.03
CA ILE A 14 -17.68 9.70 -6.35
C ILE A 14 -18.51 10.86 -6.91
N GLU A 15 -18.17 12.09 -6.51
CA GLU A 15 -18.85 13.31 -6.97
C GLU A 15 -18.21 13.83 -8.25
N GLU A 16 -16.88 13.90 -8.26
CA GLU A 16 -16.09 14.38 -9.38
C GLU A 16 -14.76 13.63 -9.41
N PRO A 17 -14.42 12.94 -10.53
CA PRO A 17 -13.11 12.32 -10.67
C PRO A 17 -12.03 13.39 -10.54
N GLY A 18 -11.22 13.28 -9.50
CA GLY A 18 -10.15 14.23 -9.20
C GLY A 18 -8.92 13.52 -8.66
N ASP A 19 -7.86 14.28 -8.46
CA ASP A 19 -6.63 13.77 -7.86
C ASP A 19 -6.85 13.43 -6.38
N CYS A 20 -6.29 12.30 -5.95
CA CYS A 20 -6.18 12.02 -4.53
C CYS A 20 -5.20 13.00 -3.87
N GLN A 21 -5.43 13.39 -2.62
CA GLN A 21 -4.48 14.21 -1.86
C GLN A 21 -3.05 13.64 -1.90
N ARG A 22 -2.91 12.30 -1.87
CA ARG A 22 -1.61 11.63 -1.99
C ARG A 22 -0.91 11.95 -3.31
N ASP A 23 -1.65 12.02 -4.42
CA ASP A 23 -1.09 12.30 -5.74
C ASP A 23 -0.72 13.79 -5.89
N ILE A 24 -1.48 14.68 -5.24
CA ILE A 24 -1.14 16.09 -5.09
C ILE A 24 0.16 16.24 -4.29
N ASP A 25 0.23 15.65 -3.09
CA ASP A 25 1.42 15.69 -2.23
C ASP A 25 2.67 15.16 -2.95
N LYS A 26 2.49 14.12 -3.78
CA LYS A 26 3.56 13.58 -4.62
C LYS A 26 4.04 14.60 -5.65
N ARG A 27 3.14 15.21 -6.41
CA ARG A 27 3.52 16.23 -7.40
C ARG A 27 4.20 17.43 -6.75
N ASP A 28 3.63 17.94 -5.67
CA ASP A 28 4.20 19.07 -4.92
C ASP A 28 5.63 18.76 -4.42
N TYR A 29 5.85 17.53 -3.96
CA TYR A 29 7.19 17.07 -3.55
C TYR A 29 8.19 17.09 -4.72
N PHE A 30 7.80 16.55 -5.88
CA PHE A 30 8.64 16.52 -7.07
C PHE A 30 8.87 17.90 -7.68
N ASP A 31 7.84 18.75 -7.71
CA ASP A 31 7.94 20.14 -8.16
C ASP A 31 8.88 20.94 -7.28
N LYS A 32 8.87 20.70 -5.96
CA LYS A 32 9.84 21.29 -5.04
C LYS A 32 11.28 20.88 -5.39
N LEU A 33 11.54 19.60 -5.63
CA LEU A 33 12.87 19.12 -6.04
C LEU A 33 13.34 19.77 -7.36
N LYS A 34 12.43 19.97 -8.31
CA LYS A 34 12.68 20.66 -9.58
C LYS A 34 12.99 22.14 -9.35
N ASN A 35 12.20 22.83 -8.53
CA ASN A 35 12.40 24.25 -8.20
C ASN A 35 13.71 24.49 -7.45
N ASP A 36 14.11 23.56 -6.58
CA ASP A 36 15.39 23.58 -5.86
C ASP A 36 16.59 23.25 -6.77
N LYS A 37 16.37 23.00 -8.06
CA LYS A 37 17.39 22.63 -9.05
C LYS A 37 18.26 21.47 -8.58
N GLN A 38 17.64 20.48 -7.93
CA GLN A 38 18.30 19.23 -7.59
C GLN A 38 18.88 18.55 -8.85
N LYS A 39 19.70 17.53 -8.66
CA LYS A 39 20.21 16.72 -9.77
C LYS A 39 19.67 15.30 -9.69
N CYS A 40 19.50 14.66 -10.84
CA CYS A 40 19.15 13.24 -10.88
C CYS A 40 20.23 12.41 -10.17
N PRO A 41 19.86 11.52 -9.24
CA PRO A 41 20.83 10.71 -8.49
C PRO A 41 21.61 9.71 -9.36
N LYS A 42 21.10 9.38 -10.57
CA LYS A 42 21.76 8.47 -11.49
C LYS A 42 22.62 9.18 -12.53
N CYS A 43 22.07 10.11 -13.31
CA CYS A 43 22.78 10.75 -14.43
C CYS A 43 23.32 12.15 -14.13
N ASN A 44 23.04 12.70 -12.94
CA ASN A 44 23.51 14.01 -12.50
C ASN A 44 23.08 15.22 -13.36
N THR A 45 22.11 15.04 -14.29
CA THR A 45 21.49 16.16 -15.00
C THR A 45 20.57 16.94 -14.06
N ILE A 46 20.24 18.18 -14.44
CA ILE A 46 19.22 18.98 -13.72
C ILE A 46 17.95 18.14 -13.57
N PHE A 47 17.38 18.19 -12.38
CA PHE A 47 16.21 17.42 -12.01
C PHE A 47 15.01 17.82 -12.85
N ASP A 48 14.57 16.89 -13.69
CA ASP A 48 13.38 17.01 -14.52
C ASP A 48 12.77 15.61 -14.67
N PHE A 49 11.45 15.55 -14.74
CA PHE A 49 10.70 14.30 -14.67
C PHE A 49 9.47 14.33 -15.61
N ASN A 50 9.11 13.15 -16.10
CA ASN A 50 7.90 12.95 -16.91
C ASN A 50 6.67 12.68 -16.02
N ASN A 51 5.50 12.49 -16.64
CA ASN A 51 4.25 12.19 -15.92
C ASN A 51 4.27 10.85 -15.14
N GLU A 52 5.22 9.96 -15.44
CA GLU A 52 5.44 8.71 -14.69
C GLU A 52 6.46 8.88 -13.55
N PHE A 53 6.92 10.10 -13.28
CA PHE A 53 7.96 10.41 -12.29
C PHE A 53 9.29 9.72 -12.58
N LYS A 54 9.62 9.55 -13.86
CA LYS A 54 10.94 9.09 -14.32
C LYS A 54 11.77 10.26 -14.83
N CYS A 55 13.08 10.16 -14.67
CA CYS A 55 14.00 11.17 -15.18
C CYS A 55 13.91 11.28 -16.70
N THR A 56 13.69 12.48 -17.23
CA THR A 56 13.57 12.74 -18.68
C THR A 56 14.86 12.42 -19.45
N SER A 57 16.02 12.50 -18.80
CA SER A 57 17.32 12.26 -19.44
C SER A 57 17.74 10.78 -19.50
N CYS A 58 17.42 9.98 -18.48
CA CYS A 58 17.98 8.62 -18.33
C CYS A 58 16.98 7.55 -17.91
N ASP A 59 15.68 7.90 -17.89
CA ASP A 59 14.55 7.03 -17.53
C ASP A 59 14.67 6.37 -16.14
N PHE A 60 15.45 6.99 -15.25
CA PHE A 60 15.58 6.51 -13.88
C PHE A 60 14.27 6.69 -13.11
N ASP A 61 13.85 5.65 -12.40
CA ASP A 61 12.68 5.67 -11.53
C ASP A 61 12.94 6.53 -10.29
N LEU A 62 12.57 7.82 -10.39
CA LEU A 62 12.76 8.77 -9.30
C LEU A 62 11.73 8.54 -8.19
N ASP A 63 10.52 8.08 -8.54
CA ASP A 63 9.47 7.75 -7.59
C ASP A 63 9.96 6.72 -6.57
N ARG A 64 10.47 5.59 -7.06
CA ARG A 64 10.98 4.53 -6.19
C ARG A 64 12.19 4.95 -5.35
N TYR A 65 13.01 5.87 -5.87
CA TYR A 65 14.20 6.35 -5.16
C TYR A 65 13.86 7.34 -4.03
N TYR A 66 13.04 8.36 -4.32
CA TYR A 66 12.73 9.41 -3.35
C TYR A 66 11.55 9.05 -2.43
N LEU A 67 10.61 8.23 -2.92
CA LEU A 67 9.38 7.84 -2.21
C LEU A 67 9.28 6.30 -2.11
N PRO A 68 10.22 5.63 -1.41
CA PRO A 68 10.25 4.17 -1.31
C PRO A 68 9.02 3.57 -0.63
N ASP A 69 8.35 4.34 0.23
CA ASP A 69 7.10 3.99 0.91
C ASP A 69 5.85 4.38 0.10
N LYS A 70 6.02 4.95 -1.11
CA LYS A 70 4.95 5.47 -1.98
C LYS A 70 4.00 6.44 -1.27
N LEU A 71 4.52 7.22 -0.32
CA LEU A 71 3.73 8.14 0.53
C LEU A 71 2.63 7.44 1.36
N LEU A 72 2.71 6.12 1.55
CA LEU A 72 1.76 5.38 2.39
C LEU A 72 1.79 5.86 3.84
N SER A 73 2.93 6.37 4.31
CA SER A 73 3.05 6.98 5.64
C SER A 73 2.32 8.32 5.78
N ARG A 74 2.06 9.02 4.66
CA ARG A 74 1.36 10.32 4.61
C ARG A 74 -0.09 10.19 4.14
N CYS A 75 -0.50 8.99 3.76
CA CYS A 75 -1.87 8.69 3.39
C CYS A 75 -2.79 8.91 4.59
N ARG A 76 -3.86 9.70 4.40
CA ARG A 76 -4.88 9.94 5.42
C ARG A 76 -5.99 8.89 5.42
N ALA A 77 -6.07 8.09 4.37
CA ALA A 77 -7.05 7.02 4.27
C ALA A 77 -6.76 5.91 5.29
N LEU A 78 -7.81 5.28 5.81
CA LEU A 78 -7.64 4.06 6.61
C LEU A 78 -7.20 2.92 5.70
N HIS A 79 -6.07 2.33 6.02
CA HIS A 79 -5.63 1.10 5.38
C HIS A 79 -6.44 -0.11 5.88
N ALA A 80 -6.41 -1.18 5.10
CA ALA A 80 -7.16 -2.40 5.39
C ALA A 80 -6.77 -3.00 6.76
N GLU A 81 -5.49 -2.92 7.14
CA GLU A 81 -4.97 -3.41 8.41
C GLU A 81 -5.55 -2.62 9.60
N GLU A 82 -5.61 -1.29 9.47
CA GLU A 82 -6.17 -0.42 10.51
C GLU A 82 -7.66 -0.67 10.67
N ARG A 83 -8.36 -0.79 9.53
CA ARG A 83 -9.78 -1.10 9.53
C ARG A 83 -10.06 -2.46 10.16
N ALA A 84 -9.26 -3.48 9.84
CA ALA A 84 -9.39 -4.81 10.42
C ALA A 84 -9.18 -4.80 11.94
N LEU A 85 -8.19 -4.06 12.44
CA LEU A 85 -7.96 -3.89 13.87
C LEU A 85 -9.13 -3.17 14.57
N MET A 86 -9.69 -2.13 13.94
CA MET A 86 -10.83 -1.40 14.47
C MET A 86 -12.11 -2.25 14.50
N ASP A 87 -12.39 -2.99 13.43
CA ASP A 87 -13.61 -3.78 13.27
C ASP A 87 -13.55 -5.12 14.03
N ALA A 88 -12.37 -5.56 14.48
CA ALA A 88 -12.21 -6.80 15.21
C ALA A 88 -13.09 -6.89 16.45
N LYS A 89 -13.41 -5.77 17.12
CA LYS A 89 -14.32 -5.65 18.29
C LYS A 89 -14.03 -6.59 19.48
N TYR A 90 -12.95 -7.36 19.43
CA TYR A 90 -12.50 -8.34 20.42
C TYR A 90 -10.98 -8.24 20.58
N ASN A 91 -10.45 -8.91 21.60
CA ASN A 91 -9.02 -8.99 21.81
C ASN A 91 -8.36 -9.81 20.69
N VAL A 92 -7.44 -9.18 19.94
CA VAL A 92 -6.69 -9.79 18.84
C VAL A 92 -5.34 -10.36 19.28
N LYS A 93 -5.12 -10.49 20.60
CA LYS A 93 -3.93 -11.13 21.15
C LYS A 93 -3.73 -12.52 20.57
N ASP A 94 -2.49 -12.82 20.20
CA ASP A 94 -2.04 -14.10 19.63
C ASP A 94 -2.66 -14.47 18.27
N CYS A 95 -3.46 -13.59 17.67
CA CYS A 95 -4.06 -13.80 16.36
C CYS A 95 -3.06 -13.63 15.22
N THR A 96 -3.45 -14.13 14.04
CA THR A 96 -2.73 -13.93 12.77
C THR A 96 -3.50 -12.95 11.90
N LEU A 97 -2.85 -11.87 11.46
CA LEU A 97 -3.39 -10.93 10.48
C LEU A 97 -2.98 -11.35 9.06
N TYR A 98 -3.96 -11.43 8.16
CA TYR A 98 -3.74 -11.64 6.73
C TYR A 98 -3.99 -10.33 5.98
N THR A 99 -3.05 -9.92 5.15
CA THR A 99 -3.16 -8.74 4.29
C THR A 99 -2.65 -9.04 2.87
N THR A 100 -3.09 -8.27 1.88
CA THR A 100 -2.72 -8.49 0.48
C THR A 100 -1.32 -7.99 0.17
N ALA A 101 -0.86 -6.95 0.86
CA ALA A 101 0.50 -6.40 0.77
C ALA A 101 1.08 -6.26 2.18
N SER A 102 2.41 -6.25 2.32
CA SER A 102 3.07 -6.04 3.61
C SER A 102 2.62 -4.70 4.23
N PRO A 103 2.48 -4.60 5.55
CA PRO A 103 1.99 -3.38 6.18
C PRO A 103 2.93 -2.20 5.91
N CYS A 104 2.37 -0.99 5.79
CA CYS A 104 3.19 0.23 5.78
C CYS A 104 3.76 0.51 7.20
N PRO A 105 4.73 1.44 7.35
CA PRO A 105 5.34 1.72 8.64
C PRO A 105 4.35 2.09 9.75
N THR A 106 3.33 2.89 9.44
CA THR A 106 2.31 3.31 10.42
C THR A 106 1.41 2.16 10.85
N CYS A 107 0.98 1.31 9.90
CA CYS A 107 0.25 0.08 10.19
C CYS A 107 1.10 -0.90 11.00
N GLY A 108 2.40 -1.03 10.70
CA GLY A 108 3.33 -1.89 11.44
C GLY A 108 3.41 -1.53 12.92
N VAL A 109 3.46 -0.23 13.24
CA VAL A 109 3.42 0.25 14.64
C VAL A 109 2.11 -0.14 15.32
N LYS A 110 0.97 0.06 14.65
CA LYS A 110 -0.37 -0.27 15.18
C LYS A 110 -0.53 -1.77 15.42
N ILE A 111 -0.13 -2.60 14.46
CA ILE A 111 -0.11 -4.07 14.58
C ILE A 111 0.78 -4.47 15.75
N GLY A 112 1.98 -3.89 15.84
CA GLY A 112 2.93 -4.13 16.92
C GLY A 112 2.40 -3.89 18.32
N ASN A 113 1.40 -3.01 18.46
CA ASN A 113 0.79 -2.65 19.74
C ASN A 113 -0.54 -3.39 19.99
N SER A 114 -1.04 -4.16 19.03
CA SER A 114 -2.36 -4.81 19.10
C SER A 114 -2.36 -6.16 19.81
N GLY A 115 -1.20 -6.80 19.96
CA GLY A 115 -1.07 -8.17 20.48
C GLY A 115 -1.11 -9.28 19.42
N ILE A 116 -1.25 -8.94 18.14
CA ILE A 116 -1.09 -9.89 17.01
C ILE A 116 0.28 -10.57 17.09
N SER A 117 0.31 -11.90 16.93
CA SER A 117 1.55 -12.70 16.99
C SER A 117 2.17 -12.97 15.62
N LYS A 118 1.37 -12.87 14.54
CA LYS A 118 1.81 -13.17 13.18
C LYS A 118 1.12 -12.28 12.13
N VAL A 119 1.89 -11.85 11.13
CA VAL A 119 1.39 -11.19 9.92
C VAL A 119 1.74 -12.03 8.69
N VAL A 120 0.75 -12.32 7.87
CA VAL A 120 0.89 -13.00 6.58
C VAL A 120 0.49 -12.03 5.47
N TYR A 121 1.39 -11.80 4.51
CA TYR A 121 1.16 -10.82 3.44
C TYR A 121 1.34 -11.43 2.05
N GLY A 122 0.54 -10.97 1.07
CA GLY A 122 0.63 -11.47 -0.30
C GLY A 122 1.83 -10.93 -1.08
N GLU A 123 2.12 -9.64 -0.94
CA GLU A 123 3.17 -8.95 -1.69
C GLU A 123 4.03 -8.11 -0.75
N ALA A 124 5.34 -8.02 -1.00
CA ALA A 124 6.23 -7.19 -0.20
C ALA A 124 6.37 -5.80 -0.81
N TYR A 125 6.22 -4.75 0.01
CA TYR A 125 6.65 -3.40 -0.37
C TYR A 125 8.18 -3.31 -0.40
N THR A 126 8.66 -2.31 -1.15
CA THR A 126 10.09 -1.99 -1.23
C THR A 126 10.65 -1.50 0.09
N ASP A 127 9.84 -0.77 0.86
CA ASP A 127 10.17 -0.36 2.22
C ASP A 127 9.93 -1.51 3.22
N THR A 128 11.00 -1.99 3.84
CA THR A 128 10.99 -3.10 4.82
C THR A 128 10.85 -2.63 6.27
N THR A 129 10.81 -1.32 6.53
CA THR A 129 10.82 -0.73 7.88
C THR A 129 9.72 -1.31 8.78
N ALA A 130 8.53 -1.53 8.22
CA ALA A 130 7.40 -2.10 8.97
C ALA A 130 7.68 -3.54 9.40
N LEU A 131 8.23 -4.37 8.52
CA LEU A 131 8.54 -5.78 8.80
C LEU A 131 9.68 -5.91 9.82
N GLU A 132 10.68 -5.03 9.73
CA GLU A 132 11.77 -4.93 10.71
C GLU A 132 11.24 -4.54 12.10
N ASN A 133 10.34 -3.55 12.15
CA ASN A 133 9.70 -3.15 13.40
C ASN A 133 8.91 -4.30 14.03
N LEU A 134 8.09 -5.01 13.24
CA LEU A 134 7.33 -6.16 13.72
C LEU A 134 8.26 -7.27 14.25
N THR A 135 9.35 -7.54 13.52
CA THR A 135 10.36 -8.54 13.91
C THR A 135 11.02 -8.17 15.24
N SER A 136 11.38 -6.90 15.44
CA SER A 136 11.96 -6.41 16.71
C SER A 136 11.01 -6.56 17.92
N LYS A 137 9.70 -6.63 17.68
CA LYS A 137 8.66 -6.87 18.69
C LYS A 137 8.32 -8.35 18.86
N GLY A 138 9.04 -9.26 18.20
CA GLY A 138 8.79 -10.70 18.25
C GLY A 138 7.59 -11.19 17.43
N ILE A 139 7.05 -10.34 16.56
CA ILE A 139 5.91 -10.69 15.70
C ILE A 139 6.44 -11.36 14.44
N LYS A 140 5.93 -12.56 14.14
CA LYS A 140 6.34 -13.33 12.97
C LYS A 140 5.76 -12.70 11.70
N SER A 141 6.58 -12.51 10.67
CA SER A 141 6.11 -12.05 9.36
C SER A 141 6.52 -13.03 8.28
N SER A 142 5.59 -13.38 7.38
CA SER A 142 5.86 -14.31 6.28
C SER A 142 5.01 -13.98 5.05
N MET A 143 5.55 -14.25 3.87
CA MET A 143 4.74 -14.23 2.66
C MET A 143 3.68 -15.33 2.67
N PHE A 144 2.53 -15.06 2.04
CA PHE A 144 1.49 -16.05 1.84
C PHE A 144 1.95 -17.11 0.84
N GLU A 145 1.85 -18.37 1.23
CA GLU A 145 2.09 -19.54 0.39
C GLU A 145 0.75 -20.22 0.09
N GLY A 146 0.39 -20.34 -1.19
CA GLY A 146 -0.87 -20.97 -1.61
C GLY A 146 -1.45 -20.39 -2.90
N VAL A 147 -2.70 -20.75 -3.17
CA VAL A 147 -3.41 -20.31 -4.38
C VAL A 147 -4.09 -18.97 -4.13
N ARG A 148 -3.58 -17.90 -4.75
CA ARG A 148 -4.22 -16.58 -4.74
C ARG A 148 -5.52 -16.60 -5.54
N ALA A 149 -6.46 -15.71 -5.23
CA ALA A 149 -7.80 -15.67 -5.85
C ALA A 149 -7.77 -15.73 -7.39
N ARG A 150 -6.90 -14.97 -8.07
CA ARG A 150 -6.78 -15.02 -9.54
C ARG A 150 -6.35 -16.40 -10.05
N ALA A 151 -5.40 -17.03 -9.37
CA ALA A 151 -4.96 -18.38 -9.71
C ALA A 151 -6.07 -19.40 -9.42
N TYR A 152 -6.81 -19.24 -8.32
CA TYR A 152 -7.95 -20.07 -7.98
C TYR A 152 -9.02 -20.02 -9.07
N PHE A 153 -9.45 -18.81 -9.46
CA PHE A 153 -10.47 -18.64 -10.50
C PHE A 153 -10.04 -19.18 -11.86
N ARG A 154 -8.74 -19.09 -12.19
CA ARG A 154 -8.19 -19.70 -13.42
C ARG A 154 -8.19 -21.22 -13.35
N ILE A 155 -7.63 -21.80 -12.28
CA ILE A 155 -7.44 -23.24 -12.11
C ILE A 155 -8.80 -23.96 -11.96
N PHE A 156 -9.72 -23.37 -11.19
CA PHE A 156 -11.01 -23.97 -10.86
C PHE A 156 -12.18 -23.37 -11.66
N SER A 157 -11.91 -22.68 -12.78
CA SER A 157 -12.95 -22.07 -13.63
C SER A 157 -14.04 -23.07 -14.02
N LYS A 158 -13.66 -24.15 -14.72
CA LYS A 158 -14.59 -25.18 -15.21
C LYS A 158 -15.33 -25.92 -14.08
N TRP A 159 -14.63 -26.22 -12.98
CA TRP A 159 -15.24 -26.89 -11.83
C TRP A 159 -16.27 -25.99 -11.14
N ARG A 160 -16.00 -24.68 -11.04
CA ARG A 160 -16.95 -23.73 -10.47
C ARG A 160 -18.19 -23.57 -11.32
N GLU A 161 -18.05 -23.44 -12.64
CA GLU A 161 -19.19 -23.34 -13.54
C GLU A 161 -20.15 -24.51 -13.31
N HIS A 162 -19.61 -25.73 -13.27
CA HIS A 162 -20.39 -26.94 -12.98
C HIS A 162 -21.02 -26.93 -11.57
N LYS A 163 -20.29 -26.51 -10.53
CA LYS A 163 -20.81 -26.44 -9.16
C LYS A 163 -21.86 -25.35 -8.96
N GLU A 164 -21.69 -24.21 -9.61
CA GLU A 164 -22.65 -23.10 -9.58
C GLU A 164 -23.94 -23.46 -10.33
N GLU A 165 -23.87 -24.34 -11.34
CA GLU A 165 -25.05 -24.95 -11.98
C GLU A 165 -25.74 -25.95 -11.04
N GLU A 166 -25.01 -26.87 -10.40
CA GLU A 166 -25.55 -27.82 -9.41
C GLU A 166 -26.22 -27.13 -8.21
N MET A 167 -25.76 -25.95 -7.79
CA MET A 167 -26.33 -25.20 -6.66
C MET A 167 -27.58 -24.40 -7.02
N LYS A 168 -27.96 -24.33 -8.30
CA LYS A 168 -29.17 -23.63 -8.77
C LYS A 168 -30.38 -24.57 -8.89
N GLU A 169 -30.17 -25.88 -8.76
CA GLU A 169 -31.21 -26.92 -8.67
C GLU A 169 -31.62 -27.18 -7.21
#